data_AF-A0A7C8YUQ0-F1
#
_entry.id   AF-A0A7C8YUQ0-F1
#
_cell.length_a   1.000
_cell.length_b   1.000
_cell.length_c   1.000
_cell.angle_alpha   90.00
_cell.angle_beta   90.00
_cell.angle_gamma   90.00
#
_symmetry.space_group_name_H-M   'P 1'
#
loop_
_entity.id
_entity.type
_entity.pdbx_description
1 polymer ?
#
loop_
_entity_poly.entity_id
_entity_poly.type
_entity_poly.pdbx_seq_one_letter_code
_entity_poly.pdbx_strand_id
1 'polypeptide(L)'
;LFRSLKRETKMDEKAVMDELAKIQESIAAPPHLEAIREAGRQPEDGRYFSTLDESMGSLTVALEAVVTNADSLRLSTAARVVEVLTPHQCLRFLTSALRLQQSIRSVGMQRDNPHERNRG
;
A
#
# COMPACT_ATOMS: atom_id res chain seq x y z
N LEU A 1 29.43 1.64 -3.42
CA LEU A 1 28.33 1.47 -2.44
C LEU A 1 27.00 2.01 -2.96
N PHE A 2 26.85 3.32 -3.16
CA PHE A 2 25.57 3.91 -3.63
C PHE A 2 24.97 3.28 -4.91
N ARG A 3 25.78 3.04 -5.96
CA ARG A 3 25.30 2.37 -7.18
C ARG A 3 24.82 0.94 -6.95
N SER A 4 25.44 0.22 -6.02
CA SER A 4 25.06 -1.14 -5.64
C SER A 4 23.74 -1.13 -4.88
N LEU A 5 23.63 -0.24 -3.88
CA LEU A 5 22.40 -0.02 -3.12
C LEU A 5 21.22 0.29 -4.05
N LYS A 6 21.39 1.24 -4.98
CA LYS A 6 20.36 1.59 -5.96
C LYS A 6 19.93 0.41 -6.83
N ARG A 7 20.89 -0.44 -7.26
CA ARG A 7 20.58 -1.61 -8.08
C ARG A 7 19.81 -2.66 -7.29
N GLU A 8 20.23 -2.94 -6.06
CA GLU A 8 19.62 -3.92 -5.17
C GLU A 8 18.19 -3.50 -4.80
N THR A 9 18.02 -2.26 -4.32
CA THR A 9 16.67 -1.70 -4.05
C THR A 9 15.77 -1.80 -5.28
N LYS A 10 16.28 -1.52 -6.49
CA LYS A 10 15.47 -1.64 -7.71
C LYS A 10 15.03 -3.08 -8.00
N MET A 11 15.86 -4.07 -7.67
CA MET A 11 15.49 -5.48 -7.83
C MET A 11 14.42 -5.89 -6.82
N ASP A 12 14.56 -5.46 -5.56
CA ASP A 12 13.58 -5.74 -4.51
C ASP A 12 12.25 -5.02 -4.76
N GLU A 13 12.30 -3.77 -5.22
CA GLU A 13 11.11 -3.01 -5.65
C GLU A 13 10.37 -3.74 -6.77
N LYS A 14 11.12 -4.30 -7.73
CA LYS A 14 10.52 -5.11 -8.80
C LYS A 14 9.83 -6.35 -8.24
N ALA A 15 10.44 -7.05 -7.27
CA ALA A 15 9.83 -8.22 -6.67
C ALA A 15 8.51 -7.86 -5.96
N VAL A 16 8.47 -6.77 -5.19
CA VAL A 16 7.23 -6.28 -4.55
C VAL A 16 6.18 -5.90 -5.60
N MET A 17 6.59 -5.25 -6.69
CA MET A 17 5.68 -4.87 -7.78
C MET A 17 5.11 -6.09 -8.52
N ASP A 18 5.94 -7.11 -8.74
CA ASP A 18 5.51 -8.35 -9.41
C ASP A 18 4.50 -9.11 -8.54
N GLU A 19 4.65 -9.11 -7.21
CA GLU A 19 3.63 -9.66 -6.29
C GLU A 19 2.33 -8.85 -6.30
N LEU A 20 2.42 -7.52 -6.29
CA LEU A 20 1.24 -6.66 -6.41
C LEU A 20 0.49 -6.91 -7.73
N ALA A 21 1.22 -7.09 -8.84
CA ALA A 21 0.64 -7.37 -10.14
C ALA A 21 -0.13 -8.69 -10.16
N LYS A 22 0.40 -9.76 -9.56
CA LYS A 22 -0.31 -11.06 -9.43
C LYS A 22 -1.62 -10.91 -8.66
N ILE A 23 -1.62 -10.13 -7.58
CA ILE A 23 -2.82 -9.83 -6.81
C ILE A 23 -3.83 -9.05 -7.66
N GLN A 24 -3.37 -8.07 -8.44
CA GLN A 24 -4.25 -7.32 -9.34
C GLN A 24 -4.84 -8.19 -10.45
N GLU A 25 -4.06 -9.13 -10.99
CA GLU A 25 -4.53 -10.12 -11.97
C GLU A 25 -5.57 -11.06 -11.35
N SER A 26 -5.43 -11.46 -10.08
CA SER A 26 -6.40 -12.33 -9.42
C SER A 26 -7.76 -11.68 -9.20
N ILE A 27 -7.83 -10.34 -9.04
CA ILE A 27 -9.10 -9.58 -8.98
C ILE A 27 -9.90 -9.75 -10.27
N ALA A 28 -9.23 -9.91 -11.41
CA ALA A 28 -9.89 -10.13 -12.69
C ALA A 28 -10.44 -11.56 -12.86
N ALA A 29 -10.30 -12.44 -11.87
CA ALA A 29 -10.85 -13.79 -11.92
C ALA A 29 -12.39 -13.77 -11.81
N PRO A 30 -13.08 -14.74 -12.46
CA PRO A 30 -14.55 -14.78 -12.51
C PRO A 30 -15.26 -14.67 -11.15
N PRO A 31 -14.82 -15.33 -10.06
CA PRO A 31 -15.51 -15.25 -8.77
C PRO A 31 -15.55 -13.83 -8.16
N HIS A 32 -14.50 -13.04 -8.38
CA HIS A 32 -14.45 -11.66 -7.87
C HIS A 32 -15.19 -10.71 -8.80
N LEU A 33 -15.08 -10.88 -10.12
CA LEU A 33 -15.83 -10.09 -11.08
C LEU A 33 -17.35 -10.31 -10.96
N GLU A 34 -17.78 -11.55 -10.72
CA GLU A 34 -19.19 -11.88 -10.47
C GLU A 34 -19.68 -11.25 -9.17
N ALA A 35 -18.89 -11.33 -8.08
CA ALA A 35 -19.21 -10.67 -6.82
C ALA A 35 -19.33 -9.15 -6.97
N ILE A 36 -18.42 -8.51 -7.71
CA ILE A 36 -18.45 -7.05 -7.99
C ILE A 36 -19.65 -6.68 -8.87
N ARG A 37 -19.94 -7.48 -9.91
CA ARG A 37 -21.06 -7.25 -10.81
C ARG A 37 -22.39 -7.34 -10.08
N GLU A 38 -22.49 -8.32 -9.18
CA GLU A 38 -23.66 -8.52 -8.36
C GLU A 38 -23.81 -7.41 -7.30
N ALA A 39 -22.70 -6.91 -6.73
CA ALA A 39 -22.67 -5.71 -5.89
C ALA A 39 -23.28 -4.47 -6.56
N GLY A 40 -23.04 -4.32 -7.86
CA GLY A 40 -23.46 -3.16 -8.66
C GLY A 40 -24.90 -3.23 -9.14
N ARG A 41 -25.57 -4.38 -8.98
CA ARG A 41 -27.02 -4.50 -9.20
C ARG A 41 -27.72 -4.13 -7.90
N GLN A 42 -28.79 -3.36 -8.00
CA GLN A 42 -29.55 -2.89 -6.84
C GLN A 42 -30.80 -3.77 -6.63
N PRO A 43 -30.82 -4.65 -5.61
CA PRO A 43 -32.08 -5.10 -4.98
C PRO A 43 -32.11 -4.82 -3.46
N GLU A 44 -33.34 -4.81 -2.91
CA GLU A 44 -33.73 -4.16 -1.65
C GLU A 44 -33.38 -4.88 -0.33
N ASP A 45 -32.79 -6.08 -0.36
CA ASP A 45 -32.50 -6.87 0.84
C ASP A 45 -30.99 -6.94 1.08
N GLY A 46 -30.48 -6.32 2.15
CA GLY A 46 -29.07 -6.16 2.54
C GLY A 46 -28.22 -7.43 2.78
N ARG A 47 -28.50 -8.53 2.08
CA ARG A 47 -27.80 -9.83 2.11
C ARG A 47 -26.49 -9.86 1.31
N TYR A 48 -26.13 -8.80 0.58
CA TYR A 48 -24.98 -8.78 -0.33
C TYR A 48 -23.62 -8.50 0.32
N PHE A 49 -23.59 -7.78 1.44
CA PHE A 49 -22.32 -7.35 2.04
C PHE A 49 -21.46 -8.52 2.56
N SER A 50 -22.08 -9.60 3.04
CA SER A 50 -21.34 -10.77 3.55
C SER A 50 -20.62 -11.54 2.44
N THR A 51 -21.25 -11.73 1.27
CA THR A 51 -20.67 -12.50 0.16
C THR A 51 -19.50 -11.81 -0.54
N LEU A 52 -19.54 -10.47 -0.63
CA LEU A 52 -18.40 -9.69 -1.14
C LEU A 52 -17.25 -9.64 -0.16
N ASP A 53 -17.54 -9.46 1.13
CA ASP A 53 -16.53 -9.44 2.18
C ASP A 53 -15.80 -10.79 2.28
N GLU A 54 -16.53 -11.90 2.20
CA GLU A 54 -15.97 -13.26 2.14
C GLU A 54 -15.10 -13.49 0.89
N SER A 55 -15.55 -13.03 -0.29
CA SER A 55 -14.79 -13.13 -1.54
C SER A 55 -13.52 -12.28 -1.52
N MET A 56 -13.60 -11.08 -0.93
CA MET A 56 -12.50 -10.10 -0.90
C MET A 56 -11.54 -10.28 0.28
N GLY A 57 -11.92 -11.03 1.32
CA GLY A 57 -11.09 -11.22 2.51
C GLY A 57 -9.70 -11.78 2.21
N SER A 58 -9.61 -12.75 1.29
CA SER A 58 -8.31 -13.30 0.84
C SER A 58 -7.44 -12.27 0.11
N LEU A 59 -8.06 -11.35 -0.63
CA LEU A 59 -7.38 -10.26 -1.32
C LEU A 59 -6.87 -9.21 -0.34
N THR A 60 -7.66 -8.88 0.69
CA THR A 60 -7.26 -7.95 1.75
C THR A 60 -6.01 -8.45 2.45
N VAL A 61 -5.97 -9.72 2.86
CA VAL A 61 -4.78 -10.32 3.49
C VAL A 61 -3.56 -10.30 2.54
N ALA A 62 -3.77 -10.59 1.26
CA ALA A 62 -2.68 -10.55 0.28
C ALA A 62 -2.12 -9.12 0.08
N LEU A 63 -3.00 -8.11 0.04
CA LEU A 63 -2.60 -6.70 -0.05
C LEU A 63 -1.88 -6.22 1.21
N GLU A 64 -2.35 -6.62 2.40
CA GLU A 64 -1.67 -6.33 3.66
C GLU A 64 -0.24 -6.88 3.68
N ALA A 65 -0.03 -8.09 3.15
CA ALA A 65 1.30 -8.67 3.04
C ALA A 65 2.20 -7.87 2.08
N VAL A 66 1.68 -7.42 0.93
CA VAL A 66 2.45 -6.56 -0.01
C VAL A 66 2.80 -5.22 0.62
N VAL A 67 1.87 -4.57 1.30
CA VAL A 67 2.12 -3.29 1.98
C VAL A 67 3.18 -3.47 3.06
N THR A 68 3.08 -4.54 3.86
CA THR A 68 4.08 -4.88 4.89
C THR A 68 5.46 -5.08 4.28
N ASN A 69 5.57 -5.84 3.19
CA ASN A 69 6.83 -6.07 2.49
C ASN A 69 7.41 -4.76 1.91
N ALA A 70 6.55 -3.91 1.35
CA ALA A 70 6.96 -2.60 0.86
C ALA A 70 7.49 -1.69 1.98
N ASP A 71 6.87 -1.72 3.16
CA ASP A 71 7.33 -0.95 4.33
C ASP A 71 8.65 -1.47 4.89
N SER A 72 8.82 -2.80 4.95
CA SER A 72 10.12 -3.40 5.28
C SER A 72 11.21 -2.99 4.31
N LEU A 73 10.94 -2.99 3.00
CA LEU A 73 11.90 -2.54 1.98
C LEU A 73 12.24 -1.06 2.12
N ARG A 74 11.24 -0.19 2.39
CA ARG A 74 11.46 1.24 2.64
C ARG A 74 12.36 1.46 3.85
N LEU A 75 12.11 0.75 4.96
CA LEU A 75 12.91 0.87 6.18
C LEU A 75 14.35 0.38 5.98
N SER A 76 14.53 -0.80 5.37
CA SER A 76 15.84 -1.35 5.04
C SER A 76 16.64 -0.43 4.12
N THR A 77 15.99 0.11 3.08
CA THR A 77 16.61 1.06 2.15
C THR A 77 17.01 2.35 2.88
N ALA A 78 16.15 2.92 3.72
CA ALA A 78 16.47 4.13 4.48
C ALA A 78 17.67 3.93 5.42
N ALA A 79 17.75 2.78 6.10
CA ALA A 79 18.88 2.45 6.95
C ALA A 79 20.20 2.39 6.15
N ARG A 80 20.20 1.70 5.00
CA ARG A 80 21.38 1.59 4.14
C ARG A 80 21.76 2.89 3.44
N VAL A 81 20.79 3.76 3.16
CA VAL A 81 21.07 5.12 2.67
C VAL A 81 21.86 5.89 3.74
N VAL A 82 21.44 5.85 4.99
CA VAL A 82 22.14 6.55 6.09
C VAL A 82 23.60 6.10 6.23
N GLU A 83 23.91 4.83 5.96
CA GLU A 83 25.27 4.29 6.00
C GLU A 83 26.21 4.86 4.92
N VAL A 84 25.69 5.30 3.78
CA VAL A 84 26.51 5.79 2.64
C VAL A 84 26.58 7.32 2.54
N LEU A 85 25.81 8.03 3.37
CA LEU A 85 25.76 9.48 3.39
C LEU A 85 26.85 10.07 4.28
N THR A 86 27.30 11.29 3.96
CA THR A 86 28.10 12.09 4.91
C THR A 86 27.21 12.57 6.06
N PRO A 87 27.78 12.95 7.23
CA PRO A 87 26.98 13.42 8.37
C PRO A 87 26.00 14.55 8.02
N HIS A 88 26.44 15.52 7.22
CA HIS A 88 25.59 16.62 6.76
C HIS A 88 24.44 16.14 5.85
N GLN A 89 24.71 15.20 4.94
CA GLN A 89 23.69 14.64 4.07
C GLN A 89 22.68 13.79 4.85
N CYS A 90 23.14 13.03 5.84
CA CYS A 90 22.30 12.23 6.73
C CYS A 90 21.32 13.12 7.52
N LEU A 91 21.78 14.21 8.13
CA LEU A 91 20.91 15.15 8.84
C LEU A 91 19.82 15.74 7.93
N ARG A 92 20.19 16.12 6.69
CA ARG A 92 19.22 16.60 5.70
C ARG A 92 18.21 15.53 5.33
N PHE A 93 18.65 14.31 5.08
CA PHE A 93 17.80 13.18 4.75
C PHE A 93 16.79 12.86 5.86
N LEU A 94 17.25 12.74 7.11
CA LEU A 94 16.39 12.46 8.26
C LEU A 94 15.37 13.59 8.52
N THR A 95 15.78 14.84 8.33
CA THR A 95 14.86 15.99 8.42
C THR A 95 13.75 15.90 7.36
N SER A 96 14.10 15.56 6.12
CA SER A 96 13.12 15.34 5.05
C SER A 96 12.21 14.15 5.33
N ALA A 97 12.74 13.04 5.88
CA ALA A 97 11.96 11.87 6.25
C ALA A 97 10.94 12.19 7.36
N LEU A 98 11.34 12.96 8.38
CA LEU A 98 10.44 13.41 9.44
C LEU A 98 9.30 14.30 8.90
N ARG A 99 9.61 15.22 7.97
CA ARG A 99 8.58 16.05 7.32
C ARG A 99 7.60 15.19 6.53
N LEU A 100 8.10 14.20 5.78
CA LEU A 100 7.24 13.27 5.07
C LEU A 100 6.32 12.51 6.03
N GLN A 101 6.85 12.00 7.15
CA GLN A 101 6.05 11.32 8.18
C GLN A 101 4.94 12.23 8.74
N GLN A 102 5.24 13.49 9.01
CA GLN A 102 4.24 14.47 9.46
C GLN A 102 3.15 14.69 8.41
N SER A 103 3.52 14.87 7.14
CA SER A 103 2.58 15.02 6.04
C SER A 103 1.67 13.79 5.87
N ILE A 104 2.24 12.58 5.92
CA ILE A 104 1.46 11.33 5.83
C ILE A 104 0.44 11.25 6.97
N ARG A 105 0.85 11.54 8.20
CA ARG A 105 -0.06 11.53 9.36
C ARG A 105 -1.17 12.57 9.23
N SER A 106 -0.83 13.77 8.78
CA SER A 106 -1.81 14.83 8.52
C SER A 106 -2.85 14.40 7.50
N VAL A 107 -2.43 13.80 6.38
CA VAL A 107 -3.34 13.31 5.34
C VAL A 107 -4.21 12.16 5.86
N GLY A 108 -3.65 11.24 6.65
CA GLY A 108 -4.41 10.17 7.30
C GLY A 108 -5.52 10.72 8.19
N MET A 109 -5.18 11.65 9.09
CA MET A 109 -6.18 12.28 9.99
C MET A 109 -7.27 13.04 9.23
N GLN A 110 -6.96 13.66 8.08
CA GLN A 110 -7.96 14.32 7.24
C GLN A 110 -8.94 13.31 6.64
N ARG A 111 -8.44 12.18 6.14
CA ARG A 111 -9.25 11.12 5.54
C ARG A 111 -10.15 10.41 6.55
N ASP A 112 -9.67 10.29 7.79
CA ASP A 112 -10.41 9.64 8.88
C ASP A 112 -11.44 10.58 9.53
N ASN A 113 -11.52 11.85 9.12
CA ASN A 113 -12.46 12.81 9.67
C ASN A 113 -13.89 12.54 9.16
N PRO A 114 -14.85 12.15 10.02
CA PRO A 114 -16.18 11.72 9.59
C PRO A 114 -17.04 12.83 8.95
N HIS A 115 -16.65 14.10 9.07
CA HIS A 115 -17.44 15.24 8.64
C HIS A 115 -17.52 15.48 7.11
N GLU A 116 -16.70 14.82 6.29
CA GLU A 116 -16.78 14.92 4.82
C GLU A 116 -17.58 13.80 4.15
N ARG A 117 -17.94 12.72 4.88
CA ARG A 117 -18.65 11.57 4.30
C ARG A 117 -20.15 11.77 4.09
N ASN A 118 -20.73 12.90 4.55
CA ASN A 118 -22.18 13.15 4.56
C ASN A 118 -22.62 14.37 3.71
N ARG A 119 -21.84 14.72 2.67
CA ARG A 119 -22.15 15.82 1.72
C ARG A 119 -22.02 15.41 0.24
N GLY A 120 -22.18 14.14 -0.08
CA GLY A 120 -22.23 13.62 -1.46
C GLY A 120 -23.57 12.99 -1.75
#